data_AF-Q99W32-F1
#
_entry.id   AF-Q99W32-F1
#
_cell.length_a   1.000
_cell.length_b   1.000
_cell.length_c   1.000
_cell.angle_alpha   90.00
_cell.angle_beta   90.00
_cell.angle_gamma   90.00
#
_symmetry.space_group_name_H-M   'P 1'
#
loop_
_entity.id
_entity.type
_entity.pdbx_description
1 polymer ?
#
loop_
_entity_poly.entity_id
_entity_poly.type
_entity_poly.pdbx_seq_one_letter_code
_entity_poly.pdbx_strand_id
1 'polypeptide(L)' 'MIIYRQYHHEGAPVYEIITKTFQHVSIKCDDSFSDTEIFKLLSLLQDDIDHMKVS' A
#
# COMPACT_ATOMS: atom_id res chain seq x y z
N MET A 1 -0.27 -9.54 -2.82
CA MET A 1 -0.01 -8.11 -3.01
C MET A 1 0.50 -7.79 -4.40
N ILE A 2 -0.24 -6.95 -5.12
CA ILE A 2 0.18 -6.37 -6.40
C ILE A 2 0.41 -4.88 -6.14
N ILE A 3 1.68 -4.47 -6.09
CA ILE A 3 2.03 -3.05 -6.16
C ILE A 3 1.84 -2.64 -7.62
N TYR A 4 0.84 -1.80 -7.87
CA TYR A 4 0.52 -1.27 -9.19
C TYR A 4 1.55 -0.24 -9.63
N ARG A 5 1.96 0.63 -8.71
CA ARG A 5 2.91 1.69 -9.00
C ARG A 5 3.69 2.08 -7.74
N GLN A 6 4.95 2.44 -7.95
CA GLN A 6 5.78 3.11 -6.96
C GLN A 6 6.26 4.45 -7.55
N TYR A 7 6.18 5.51 -6.77
CA TYR A 7 6.68 6.83 -7.15
C TYR A 7 7.08 7.63 -5.91
N HIS A 8 7.76 8.76 -6.07
CA HIS A 8 8.05 9.67 -4.96
C HIS A 8 7.10 10.86 -5.00
N HIS A 9 6.59 11.26 -3.84
CA HIS A 9 5.77 12.46 -3.67
C HIS A 9 6.28 13.26 -2.48
N GLU A 10 6.75 14.48 -2.74
CA GLU A 10 7.36 15.36 -1.72
C GLU A 10 8.52 14.69 -0.96
N GLY A 11 9.38 13.97 -1.69
CA GLY A 11 10.55 13.29 -1.13
C GLY A 11 10.27 11.91 -0.52
N ALA A 12 9.01 11.54 -0.28
CA ALA A 12 8.69 10.25 0.33
C ALA A 12 8.18 9.23 -0.70
N PRO A 13 8.52 7.93 -0.58
CA PRO A 13 7.99 6.89 -1.45
C PRO A 13 6.48 6.68 -1.24
N VAL A 14 5.75 6.54 -2.35
CA VAL A 14 4.33 6.22 -2.40
C VAL A 14 4.15 4.91 -3.15
N TYR A 15 3.36 4.02 -2.56
CA TYR A 15 3.01 2.72 -3.10
C TYR A 15 1.52 2.68 -3.40
N GLU A 16 1.17 2.45 -4.66
CA GLU A 16 -0.21 2.14 -5.05
C GLU A 16 -0.39 0.64 -5.06
N ILE A 17 -1.34 0.16 -4.27
CA ILE A 17 -1.77 -1.24 -4.23
C ILE A 17 -3.18 -1.37 -4.78
N ILE A 18 -3.47 -2.51 -5.39
CA ILE A 18 -4.82 -2.87 -5.85
C ILE A 18 -5.50 -3.67 -4.74
N THR A 19 -6.72 -3.25 -4.37
CA THR A 19 -7.57 -3.96 -3.40
C THR A 19 -8.92 -4.29 -4.04
N LYS A 20 -9.61 -5.30 -3.53
CA LYS A 20 -10.95 -5.71 -3.97
C LYS A 20 -12.00 -4.66 -3.60
N THR A 21 -11.81 -4.01 -2.47
CA THR A 21 -12.77 -3.06 -1.88
C THR A 21 -12.67 -1.69 -2.53
N PHE A 22 -11.45 -1.19 -2.69
CA PHE A 22 -11.15 0.06 -3.36
C PHE A 22 -10.16 -0.22 -4.48
N GLN A 23 -10.60 -0.08 -5.73
CA GLN A 23 -9.82 -0.44 -6.94
C GLN A 23 -8.32 -0.10 -6.82
N HIS A 24 -7.99 1.07 -6.25
CA HIS A 24 -6.64 1.49 -5.91
C HIS A 24 -6.57 2.18 -4.55
N VAL A 25 -5.51 1.90 -3.78
CA VAL A 25 -5.16 2.59 -2.53
C VAL A 25 -3.71 3.02 -2.59
N SER A 26 -3.44 4.29 -2.29
CA SER A 26 -2.09 4.88 -2.26
C SER A 26 -1.60 5.03 -0.82
N ILE A 27 -0.42 4.50 -0.52
CA ILE A 27 0.21 4.56 0.80
C ILE A 27 1.55 5.31 0.67
N LYS A 28 1.65 6.48 1.31
CA LYS A 28 2.90 7.25 1.45
C LYS A 28 3.64 6.72 2.69
N CYS A 29 4.85 6.22 2.49
CA CYS A 29 5.73 5.76 3.57
C CYS A 29 6.89 6.74 3.71
N ASP A 30 7.43 6.89 4.92
CA ASP A 30 8.76 7.47 5.06
C ASP A 30 9.84 6.48 4.61
N ASP A 31 11.04 6.99 4.40
CA ASP A 31 12.22 6.30 3.91
C ASP A 31 12.98 5.54 5.02
N SER A 32 12.38 5.38 6.21
CA SER A 32 12.97 4.62 7.32
C SER A 32 12.73 3.12 7.22
N PHE A 33 11.77 2.67 6.41
CA PHE A 33 11.44 1.26 6.26
C PHE A 33 12.29 0.58 5.18
N SER A 34 12.76 -0.63 5.48
CA SER A 34 13.33 -1.52 4.48
C SER A 34 12.26 -2.02 3.50
N ASP A 35 12.68 -2.42 2.30
CA ASP A 35 11.78 -3.02 1.30
C ASP A 35 10.99 -4.19 1.89
N THR A 36 11.61 -5.04 2.72
CA THR A 36 10.93 -6.18 3.35
C THR A 36 9.83 -5.74 4.31
N GLU A 37 10.05 -4.68 5.09
CA GLU A 37 9.04 -4.12 6.00
C GLU A 37 7.89 -3.49 5.22
N ILE A 38 8.18 -2.76 4.15
CA ILE A 38 7.16 -2.20 3.27
C ILE A 38 6.33 -3.31 2.63
N PHE A 39 6.96 -4.35 2.08
CA PHE A 39 6.23 -5.49 1.50
C PHE A 39 5.29 -6.17 2.52
N LYS A 40 5.74 -6.34 3.78
CA LYS A 40 4.90 -6.89 4.86
C LYS A 40 3.75 -5.95 5.21
N LEU A 41 4.03 -4.66 5.41
CA LEU A 41 3.02 -3.64 5.74
C LEU A 41 1.93 -3.57 4.66
N LEU A 42 2.33 -3.43 3.40
CA LEU A 42 1.40 -3.31 2.29
C LEU A 42 0.58 -4.59 2.09
N SER A 43 1.14 -5.78 2.39
CA SER A 43 0.39 -7.03 2.33
C SER A 43 -0.66 -7.14 3.43
N LEU A 44 -0.34 -6.71 4.66
CA LEU A 44 -1.29 -6.65 5.77
C LEU A 44 -2.42 -5.65 5.48
N LEU A 45 -2.07 -4.44 5.01
CA LEU A 45 -3.05 -3.43 4.64
C LEU A 45 -3.96 -3.92 3.51
N GLN A 46 -3.42 -4.58 2.49
CA GLN A 46 -4.24 -5.13 1.41
C GLN A 46 -5.27 -6.12 1.96
N ASP A 47 -4.86 -7.03 2.85
CA ASP A 47 -5.74 -8.04 3.42
C ASP A 47 -6.84 -7.40 4.30
N ASP A 48 -6.47 -6.45 5.17
CA ASP A 48 -7.42 -5.73 6.01
C ASP A 48 -8.45 -4.96 5.17
N ILE A 49 -7.99 -4.29 4.11
CA ILE A 49 -8.86 -3.52 3.20
C ILE A 49 -9.78 -4.46 2.41
N ASP A 50 -9.26 -5.58 1.89
CA ASP A 50 -10.04 -6.57 1.15
C ASP A 50 -11.16 -7.19 1.99
N HIS A 51 -11.00 -7.26 3.31
CA HIS A 51 -11.99 -7.77 4.26
C HIS A 51 -12.83 -6.67 4.93
N MET A 52 -12.61 -5.41 4.56
CA MET A 52 -13.35 -4.29 5.12
C MET A 52 -14.81 -4.34 4.64
N LYS A 53 -15.74 -4.41 5.59
CA LYS A 53 -17.18 -4.33 5.28
C LYS A 53 -17.56 -2.87 5.02
N VAL A 54 -17.66 -2.51 3.75
CA VAL A 54 -18.25 -1.25 3.31
C VAL A 54 -19.77 -1.44 3.26
N SER A 55 -20.47 -0.65 4.08
CA SER A 55 -21.92 -0.68 4.30
C SER A 55 -22.73 -0.29 3.06
#